data_AF-A0A5F2H705-F1
#
_entry.id   AF-A0A5F2H705-F1
#
_cell.length_a   1.000
_cell.length_b   1.000
_cell.length_c   1.000
_cell.angle_alpha   90.00
_cell.angle_beta   90.00
_cell.angle_gamma   90.00
#
_symmetry.space_group_name_H-M   'P 1'
#
loop_
_entity.id
_entity.type
_entity.pdbx_description
1 polymer ?
#
loop_
_entity_poly.entity_id
_entity_poly.type
_entity_poly.pdbx_seq_one_letter_code
_entity_poly.pdbx_strand_id
1 'polypeptide(L)'
;MSRPDRPPRPGIRPLCRAGLAPRQRLLRYLDIISDRLAADGYVRGCLIGDFSLEVVQESEPLRQHLVAMYREWLQPFSDCIAEAQAAGEIDSTFAPRDLAEFLLASWEGAILRMKVERSGEPLRRFKDIAFATVFGPP
;
A
#
# COMPACT_ATOMS: atom_id res chain seq x y z
N MET A 1 -23.08 1.22 -20.80
CA MET A 1 -23.47 0.38 -19.65
C MET A 1 -22.41 0.53 -18.58
N SER A 2 -22.64 1.43 -17.61
CA SER A 2 -21.74 1.61 -16.47
C SER A 2 -21.73 0.33 -15.65
N ARG A 3 -20.54 -0.25 -15.42
CA ARG A 3 -20.39 -1.40 -14.53
C ARG A 3 -20.87 -0.98 -13.13
N PRO A 4 -21.66 -1.83 -12.43
CA PRO A 4 -22.05 -1.53 -11.07
C PRO A 4 -20.79 -1.39 -10.21
N ASP A 5 -20.78 -0.36 -9.37
CA ASP A 5 -19.69 -0.01 -8.47
C ASP A 5 -19.46 -1.19 -7.51
N ARG A 6 -18.43 -2.01 -7.81
CA ARG A 6 -18.10 -3.18 -6.99
C ARG A 6 -17.59 -2.62 -5.66
N PRO A 7 -18.17 -3.02 -4.50
CA PRO A 7 -17.71 -2.51 -3.23
C PRO A 7 -16.20 -2.76 -3.08
N PRO A 8 -15.44 -1.78 -2.57
CA PRO A 8 -13.99 -1.90 -2.46
C PRO A 8 -13.65 -3.14 -1.64
N ARG A 9 -12.62 -3.88 -2.06
CA ARG A 9 -12.16 -5.08 -1.34
C ARG A 9 -11.95 -4.72 0.13
N PRO A 10 -12.24 -5.61 1.11
CA PRO A 10 -12.25 -5.29 2.54
C PRO A 10 -10.97 -4.62 3.06
N GLY A 11 -9.82 -4.87 2.43
CA GLY A 11 -8.55 -4.22 2.75
C GLY A 11 -8.49 -2.73 2.41
N ILE A 12 -9.21 -2.27 1.39
CA ILE A 12 -9.03 -0.96 0.74
C ILE A 12 -10.00 0.10 1.30
N ARG A 13 -11.04 -0.34 2.01
CA ARG A 13 -12.08 0.51 2.65
C ARG A 13 -11.55 1.72 3.45
N PRO A 14 -10.38 1.66 4.13
CA PRO A 14 -9.83 2.84 4.82
C PRO A 14 -9.46 4.01 3.90
N LEU A 15 -9.10 3.75 2.63
CA LEU A 15 -8.70 4.77 1.66
C LEU A 15 -9.90 5.61 1.17
N CYS A 16 -11.11 5.10 1.27
CA CYS A 16 -12.34 5.76 0.82
C CYS A 16 -13.11 6.47 1.95
N ARG A 17 -12.53 6.61 3.15
CA ARG A 17 -13.25 7.15 4.31
C ARG A 17 -13.48 8.66 4.18
N ALA A 18 -14.75 9.06 4.08
CA ALA A 18 -15.15 10.45 4.14
C ALA A 18 -14.78 11.10 5.50
N GLY A 19 -14.32 12.36 5.47
CA GLY A 19 -14.02 13.16 6.65
C GLY A 19 -12.58 13.07 7.19
N LEU A 20 -11.68 12.35 6.51
CA LEU A 20 -10.23 12.41 6.78
C LEU A 20 -9.50 13.03 5.59
N ALA A 21 -8.43 13.76 5.88
CA ALA A 21 -7.53 14.28 4.86
C ALA A 21 -6.93 13.13 4.04
N PRO A 22 -6.81 13.25 2.69
CA PRO A 22 -6.26 12.21 1.83
C PRO A 22 -4.96 11.57 2.32
N ARG A 23 -3.98 12.37 2.75
CA ARG A 23 -2.71 11.87 3.30
C ARG A 23 -2.92 11.06 4.58
N GLN A 24 -3.84 11.47 5.45
CA GLN A 24 -4.16 10.73 6.68
C GLN A 24 -4.82 9.37 6.38
N ARG A 25 -5.59 9.25 5.29
CA ARG A 25 -6.20 7.97 4.87
C ARG A 25 -5.12 6.95 4.48
N LEU A 26 -4.05 7.37 3.80
CA LEU A 26 -2.90 6.52 3.48
C LEU A 26 -2.23 6.00 4.75
N LEU A 27 -1.91 6.89 5.70
CA LEU A 27 -1.27 6.50 6.96
C LEU A 27 -2.16 5.54 7.76
N ARG A 28 -3.45 5.85 7.86
CA ARG A 28 -4.44 5.00 8.55
C ARG A 28 -4.54 3.60 7.93
N TYR A 29 -4.47 3.49 6.61
CA TYR A 29 -4.43 2.17 5.96
C TYR A 29 -3.22 1.36 6.45
N LEU A 30 -2.02 1.96 6.48
CA LEU A 30 -0.80 1.30 6.92
C LEU A 30 -0.84 0.94 8.41
N ASP A 31 -1.47 1.76 9.25
CA ASP A 31 -1.69 1.46 10.67
C ASP A 31 -2.59 0.25 10.85
N ILE A 32 -3.73 0.19 10.14
CA ILE A 32 -4.65 -0.96 10.20
C ILE A 32 -3.95 -2.27 9.80
N ILE A 33 -3.09 -2.22 8.78
CA ILE A 33 -2.32 -3.39 8.36
C ILE A 33 -1.23 -3.73 9.40
N SER A 34 -0.54 -2.73 9.95
CA SER A 34 0.46 -2.90 11.02
C SER A 34 -0.15 -3.60 12.25
N ASP A 35 -1.34 -3.18 12.68
CA ASP A 35 -2.04 -3.76 13.83
C ASP A 35 -2.40 -5.23 13.59
N ARG A 36 -2.83 -5.58 12.38
CA ARG A 36 -3.13 -6.97 12.00
C ARG A 36 -1.87 -7.84 12.01
N LEU A 37 -0.76 -7.31 11.53
CA LEU A 37 0.53 -8.01 11.52
C LEU A 37 1.06 -8.19 12.95
N ALA A 38 0.87 -7.20 13.82
CA ALA A 38 1.21 -7.27 15.23
C ALA A 38 0.35 -8.29 16.00
N ALA A 39 -0.96 -8.32 15.74
CA ALA A 39 -1.88 -9.30 16.35
C ALA A 39 -1.53 -10.75 15.99
N ASP A 40 -0.77 -10.95 14.90
CA ASP A 40 -0.25 -12.24 14.49
C ASP A 40 1.18 -12.52 14.98
N GLY A 41 1.76 -11.67 15.81
CA GLY A 41 3.15 -11.81 16.25
C GLY A 41 4.16 -11.71 15.10
N TYR A 42 3.83 -10.93 14.06
CA TYR A 42 4.73 -10.63 12.95
C TYR A 42 5.16 -11.87 12.15
N VAL A 43 4.30 -12.91 12.10
CA VAL A 43 4.57 -14.17 11.40
C VAL A 43 4.15 -14.10 9.94
N ARG A 44 2.91 -13.66 9.69
CA ARG A 44 2.35 -13.49 8.34
C ARG A 44 2.77 -12.16 7.73
N GLY A 45 2.75 -12.10 6.41
CA GLY A 45 2.99 -10.89 5.62
C GLY A 45 1.90 -10.67 4.57
N CYS A 46 2.29 -10.12 3.43
CA CYS A 46 1.41 -10.00 2.28
C CYS A 46 1.47 -11.27 1.42
N LEU A 47 0.31 -11.86 1.14
CA LEU A 47 0.21 -13.02 0.25
C LEU A 47 0.74 -12.72 -1.16
N ILE A 48 0.46 -11.51 -1.67
CA ILE A 48 0.93 -11.08 -3.00
C ILE A 48 2.46 -11.01 -2.99
N GLY A 49 3.04 -10.38 -1.96
CA GLY A 49 4.50 -10.28 -1.80
C GLY A 49 5.17 -11.65 -1.69
N ASP A 50 4.63 -12.57 -0.88
CA ASP A 50 5.18 -13.92 -0.73
C ASP A 50 5.14 -14.70 -2.07
N PHE A 51 4.04 -14.64 -2.82
CA PHE A 51 3.94 -15.29 -4.13
C PHE A 51 4.84 -14.67 -5.20
N SER A 52 5.06 -13.35 -5.12
CA SER A 52 6.01 -12.64 -5.99
C SER A 52 7.45 -13.10 -5.81
N LEU A 53 7.81 -13.69 -4.66
CA LEU A 53 9.15 -14.21 -4.41
C LEU A 53 9.29 -15.69 -4.79
N GLU A 54 8.27 -16.50 -4.49
CA GLU A 54 8.41 -17.97 -4.53
C GLU A 54 7.90 -18.61 -5.82
N VAL A 55 6.87 -18.04 -6.46
CA VAL A 55 6.07 -18.80 -7.45
C VAL A 55 6.17 -18.24 -8.87
N VAL A 56 6.68 -17.01 -9.04
CA VAL A 56 6.77 -16.36 -10.36
C VAL A 56 7.75 -17.02 -11.32
N GLN A 57 8.76 -17.74 -10.81
CA GLN A 57 9.72 -18.49 -11.64
C GLN A 57 9.13 -19.80 -12.17
N GLU A 58 8.18 -20.37 -11.44
CA GLU A 58 7.64 -21.72 -11.70
C GLU A 58 6.32 -21.69 -12.49
N SER A 59 5.64 -20.54 -12.58
CA SER A 59 4.32 -20.44 -13.23
C SER A 59 4.09 -19.09 -13.90
N GLU A 60 4.25 -19.07 -15.23
CA GLU A 60 3.92 -17.90 -16.06
C GLU A 60 2.45 -17.46 -15.94
N PRO A 61 1.45 -18.36 -15.92
CA PRO A 61 0.06 -17.96 -15.68
C PRO A 61 -0.14 -17.26 -14.34
N LEU A 62 0.49 -17.75 -13.26
CA LEU A 62 0.39 -17.10 -11.95
C LEU A 62 1.12 -15.75 -11.93
N ARG A 63 2.29 -15.65 -12.56
CA ARG A 63 3.01 -14.38 -12.72
C ARG A 63 2.13 -13.32 -13.41
N GLN A 64 1.44 -13.69 -14.49
CA GLN A 64 0.51 -12.79 -15.18
C GLN A 64 -0.69 -12.41 -14.30
N HIS A 65 -1.20 -13.35 -13.51
CA HIS A 65 -2.27 -13.07 -12.55
C HIS A 65 -1.82 -12.07 -11.47
N LEU A 66 -0.60 -12.22 -10.93
CA LEU A 66 -0.02 -11.28 -9.97
C LEU A 66 0.14 -9.88 -10.58
N VAL A 67 0.56 -9.75 -11.85
CA VAL A 67 0.60 -8.46 -12.54
C VAL A 67 -0.77 -7.78 -12.58
N ALA A 68 -1.83 -8.53 -12.88
CA ALA A 68 -3.19 -8.00 -12.86
C ALA A 68 -3.63 -7.58 -11.44
N MET A 69 -3.31 -8.41 -10.43
CA MET A 69 -3.61 -8.10 -9.04
C MET A 69 -2.91 -6.83 -8.55
N TYR A 70 -1.63 -6.63 -8.87
CA TYR A 70 -0.91 -5.40 -8.53
C TYR A 70 -1.55 -4.18 -9.16
N ARG A 71 -1.91 -4.24 -10.45
CA ARG A 71 -2.58 -3.13 -11.14
C ARG A 71 -3.89 -2.74 -10.47
N GLU A 72 -4.73 -3.73 -10.11
CA GLU A 72 -5.98 -3.48 -9.40
C GLU A 72 -5.74 -2.94 -7.97
N TRP A 73 -4.73 -3.45 -7.28
CA TRP A 73 -4.42 -3.06 -5.92
C TRP A 73 -3.83 -1.65 -5.83
N LEU A 74 -3.09 -1.22 -6.84
CA LEU A 74 -2.48 0.10 -6.94
C LEU A 74 -3.51 1.24 -7.07
N GLN A 75 -4.58 1.00 -7.83
CA GLN A 75 -5.51 2.05 -8.25
C GLN A 75 -6.03 2.92 -7.09
N PRO A 76 -6.50 2.35 -5.96
CA PRO A 76 -7.03 3.16 -4.86
C PRO A 76 -5.98 4.01 -4.13
N PHE A 77 -4.71 3.59 -4.14
CA PHE A 77 -3.61 4.42 -3.62
C PHE A 77 -3.31 5.56 -4.56
N SER A 78 -3.26 5.29 -5.86
CA SER A 78 -3.07 6.32 -6.89
C SER A 78 -4.17 7.38 -6.80
N ASP A 79 -5.43 6.98 -6.66
CA ASP A 79 -6.56 7.90 -6.54
C ASP A 79 -6.45 8.73 -5.26
N CYS A 80 -6.13 8.10 -4.12
CA CYS A 80 -5.98 8.80 -2.85
C CYS A 80 -4.78 9.77 -2.85
N ILE A 81 -3.69 9.45 -3.54
CA ILE A 81 -2.53 10.35 -3.71
C ILE A 81 -2.90 11.51 -4.62
N ALA A 82 -3.65 11.28 -5.70
CA ALA A 82 -4.12 12.35 -6.58
C ALA A 82 -5.01 13.36 -5.84
N GLU A 83 -5.91 12.87 -4.98
CA GLU A 83 -6.70 13.73 -4.08
C GLU A 83 -5.81 14.54 -3.13
N ALA A 84 -4.76 13.92 -2.58
CA ALA A 84 -3.83 14.60 -1.67
C ALA A 84 -3.00 15.68 -2.38
N GLN A 85 -2.57 15.42 -3.61
CA GLN A 85 -1.87 16.40 -4.46
C GLN A 85 -2.78 17.57 -4.80
N ALA A 86 -4.04 17.31 -5.16
CA ALA A 86 -5.03 18.36 -5.41
C ALA A 86 -5.32 19.22 -4.17
N ALA A 87 -5.18 18.66 -2.96
CA ALA A 87 -5.31 19.36 -1.69
C ALA A 87 -4.01 20.05 -1.21
N GLY A 88 -2.88 19.88 -1.92
CA GLY A 88 -1.58 20.42 -1.52
C GLY A 88 -0.93 19.70 -0.33
N GLU A 89 -1.40 18.50 0.03
CA GLU A 89 -0.88 17.70 1.14
C GLU A 89 0.35 16.87 0.78
N ILE A 90 0.52 16.60 -0.53
CA ILE A 90 1.60 15.81 -1.12
C ILE A 90 2.13 16.58 -2.34
N ASP A 91 3.46 16.67 -2.46
CA ASP A 91 4.13 17.26 -3.62
C ASP A 91 3.70 16.62 -4.96
N SER A 92 3.61 17.43 -6.00
CA SER A 92 3.13 17.02 -7.33
C SER A 92 4.24 16.84 -8.37
N THR A 93 5.51 16.74 -7.95
CA THR A 93 6.65 16.49 -8.85
C THR A 93 6.54 15.14 -9.56
N PHE A 94 6.00 14.12 -8.88
CA PHE A 94 5.79 12.78 -9.42
C PHE A 94 4.31 12.47 -9.64
N ALA A 95 4.03 11.65 -10.65
CA ALA A 95 2.67 11.21 -10.93
C ALA A 95 2.11 10.38 -9.75
N PRO A 96 0.81 10.53 -9.41
CA PRO A 96 0.20 9.80 -8.29
C PRO A 96 0.37 8.29 -8.39
N ARG A 97 0.36 7.77 -9.62
CA ARG A 97 0.56 6.34 -9.89
C ARG A 97 1.97 5.87 -9.54
N ASP A 98 2.99 6.64 -9.89
CA ASP A 98 4.39 6.29 -9.59
C ASP A 98 4.66 6.37 -8.08
N LEU A 99 4.05 7.36 -7.40
CA LEU A 99 4.08 7.46 -5.94
C LEU A 99 3.37 6.28 -5.26
N ALA A 100 2.26 5.79 -5.84
CA ALA A 100 1.58 4.60 -5.34
C ALA A 100 2.45 3.33 -5.50
N GLU A 101 3.15 3.18 -6.63
CA GLU A 101 4.06 2.05 -6.86
C GLU A 101 5.22 2.11 -5.85
N PHE A 102 5.80 3.29 -5.67
CA PHE A 102 6.84 3.53 -4.67
C PHE A 102 6.37 3.19 -3.25
N LEU A 103 5.17 3.62 -2.86
CA LEU A 103 4.58 3.33 -1.56
C LEU A 103 4.47 1.83 -1.33
N LEU A 104 3.85 1.09 -2.26
CA LEU A 104 3.59 -0.33 -2.11
C LEU A 104 4.87 -1.16 -2.15
N ALA A 105 5.80 -0.87 -3.06
CA ALA A 105 7.07 -1.58 -3.14
C ALA A 105 7.90 -1.41 -1.86
N SER A 106 7.96 -0.17 -1.34
CA SER A 106 8.66 0.13 -0.10
C SER A 106 8.00 -0.51 1.11
N TRP A 107 6.66 -0.54 1.14
CA TRP A 107 5.88 -1.19 2.19
C TRP A 107 6.07 -2.70 2.22
N GLU A 108 6.04 -3.36 1.06
CA GLU A 108 6.32 -4.80 0.94
C GLU A 108 7.75 -5.12 1.43
N GLY A 109 8.74 -4.30 1.08
CA GLY A 109 10.09 -4.41 1.63
C GLY A 109 10.14 -4.33 3.16
N ALA A 110 9.35 -3.44 3.76
CA ALA A 110 9.25 -3.32 5.21
C ALA A 110 8.57 -4.55 5.85
N ILE A 111 7.52 -5.10 5.21
CA ILE A 111 6.85 -6.34 5.65
C ILE A 111 7.83 -7.53 5.62
N LEU A 112 8.63 -7.65 4.56
CA LEU A 112 9.65 -8.70 4.46
C LEU A 112 10.66 -8.62 5.62
N ARG A 113 11.15 -7.42 5.95
CA ARG A 113 12.05 -7.20 7.09
C ARG A 113 11.38 -7.46 8.44
N MET A 114 10.11 -7.10 8.58
CA MET A 114 9.32 -7.37 9.78
C MET A 114 9.22 -8.88 10.07
N LYS A 115 9.03 -9.72 9.04
CA LYS A 115 8.97 -11.19 9.20
C LYS A 115 10.29 -11.76 9.74
N VAL A 116 11.42 -11.21 9.30
CA VAL A 116 12.77 -11.62 9.75
C VAL A 116 13.02 -11.16 11.18
N GLU A 117 12.72 -9.89 11.48
CA GLU A 117 13.02 -9.28 12.79
C GLU A 117 11.97 -9.61 13.86
N ARG A 118 10.81 -10.18 13.47
CA ARG A 118 9.65 -10.43 14.33
C ARG A 118 9.26 -9.19 15.14
N SER A 119 9.27 -8.05 14.47
CA SER A 119 9.09 -6.74 15.09
C SER A 119 8.41 -5.77 14.14
N GLY A 120 7.57 -4.88 14.68
CA GLY A 120 6.96 -3.78 13.94
C GLY A 120 7.93 -2.65 13.57
N GLU A 121 9.18 -2.69 14.04
CA GLU A 121 10.18 -1.64 13.83
C GLU A 121 10.42 -1.28 12.36
N PRO A 122 10.56 -2.23 11.40
CA PRO A 122 10.68 -1.92 9.98
C PRO A 122 9.46 -1.15 9.42
N LEU A 123 8.25 -1.52 9.85
CA LEU A 123 7.01 -0.86 9.42
C LEU A 123 6.94 0.57 9.95
N ARG A 124 7.30 0.78 11.22
CA ARG A 124 7.35 2.10 11.85
C ARG A 124 8.36 3.01 11.14
N ARG A 125 9.59 2.53 10.92
CA ARG A 125 10.65 3.29 10.24
C ARG A 125 10.24 3.70 8.83
N PHE A 126 9.59 2.81 8.08
CA PHE A 126 9.03 3.14 6.78
C PHE A 126 8.02 4.29 6.86
N LYS A 127 7.01 4.18 7.75
CA LYS A 127 5.97 5.21 7.90
C LYS A 127 6.59 6.57 8.28
N ASP A 128 7.50 6.57 9.25
CA ASP A 128 8.15 7.78 9.74
C ASP A 128 8.90 8.51 8.61
N ILE A 129 9.74 7.79 7.86
CA ILE A 129 10.55 8.39 6.78
C ILE A 129 9.67 8.78 5.60
N ALA A 130 8.82 7.88 5.11
CA ALA A 130 8.04 8.10 3.90
C ALA A 130 7.09 9.30 4.04
N PHE A 131 6.43 9.46 5.19
CA PHE A 131 5.52 10.58 5.42
C PHE A 131 6.22 11.87 5.85
N ALA A 132 7.47 11.82 6.28
CA ALA A 132 8.28 13.02 6.53
C ALA A 132 8.95 13.57 5.25
N THR A 133 9.07 12.75 4.20
CA THR A 133 9.85 13.09 3.00
C THR A 133 9.03 13.05 1.71
N VAL A 134 8.58 11.88 1.29
CA VAL A 134 7.95 11.66 -0.03
C VAL A 134 6.46 12.02 -0.03
N PHE A 135 5.76 11.73 1.07
CA PHE A 135 4.34 12.03 1.21
C PHE A 135 4.11 13.25 2.11
N GLY A 136 4.95 14.28 1.95
CA GLY A 136 4.88 15.58 2.61
C GLY A 136 4.40 16.70 1.68
N PRO A 137 4.00 17.87 2.22
CA PRO A 137 3.76 19.03 1.38
C PRO A 137 5.05 19.43 0.63
N PRO A 138 4.93 20.14 -0.50
CA PRO A 138 6.08 20.71 -1.21
C PRO A 138 6.93 21.65 -0.36
#